data_AF-A0A7R9GXB2-F1
#
_entry.id   AF-A0A7R9GXB2-F1
#
_cell.length_a   1.000
_cell.length_b   1.000
_cell.length_c   1.000
_cell.angle_alpha   90.00
_cell.angle_beta   90.00
_cell.angle_gamma   90.00
#
_symmetry.space_group_name_H-M   'P 1'
#
loop_
_entity.id
_entity.type
_entity.pdbx_description
1 polymer ?
#
loop_
_entity_poly.entity_id
_entity_poly.type
_entity_poly.pdbx_seq_one_letter_code
_entity_poly.pdbx_strand_id
1 'polypeptide(L)'
;MITSNSFAFKYGILEIRAKLPEGDWLWPAMWMMPKDSVYGGWPRSGEIDMIEGRGNRQLIQNNVNIGVEHVGSTLHWGPAWNVDAWAHGTWGKNRSPGYASDFHVYRVEWTKDHMRFTVDGEEIGSVYPSDSGFYGLGQLDGQENPWGGASNYKMAPFDQQVIYFKDMSHGFVV
;
A
#
# COMPACT_ATOMS: atom_id res chain seq x y z
N MET A 1 10.15 4.63 -11.86
CA MET A 1 10.74 5.94 -11.49
C MET A 1 10.80 6.01 -9.97
N ILE A 2 11.95 6.41 -9.41
CA ILE A 2 12.19 6.44 -7.96
C ILE A 2 12.47 7.89 -7.55
N THR A 3 11.81 8.38 -6.50
CA THR A 3 12.00 9.77 -6.00
C THR A 3 13.17 9.92 -5.01
N SER A 4 13.91 8.83 -4.75
CA SER A 4 14.82 8.63 -3.61
C SER A 4 15.84 9.73 -3.33
N ASN A 5 16.20 10.56 -4.32
CA ASN A 5 17.14 11.67 -4.14
C ASN A 5 16.51 13.07 -4.05
N SER A 6 15.17 13.23 -4.11
CA SER A 6 14.56 14.58 -4.23
C SER A 6 13.35 14.86 -3.35
N PHE A 7 12.57 13.87 -2.93
CA PHE A 7 11.35 14.13 -2.18
C PHE A 7 10.99 12.99 -1.23
N ALA A 8 10.94 13.30 0.06
CA ALA A 8 10.37 12.45 1.09
C ALA A 8 9.38 13.27 1.90
N PHE A 9 8.28 12.65 2.30
CA PHE A 9 7.21 13.33 3.03
C PHE A 9 6.67 12.44 4.14
N LYS A 10 6.06 13.07 5.14
CA LYS A 10 5.36 12.40 6.21
C LYS A 10 4.00 13.06 6.35
N TYR A 11 2.95 12.23 6.32
CA TYR A 11 1.56 12.67 6.35
C TYR A 11 1.20 13.59 5.17
N GLY A 12 -0.10 13.85 5.02
CA GLY A 12 -0.67 14.62 3.93
C GLY A 12 -1.44 13.75 2.95
N ILE A 13 -1.63 14.29 1.76
CA ILE A 13 -2.36 13.64 0.68
C ILE A 13 -1.40 13.47 -0.49
N LEU A 14 -1.25 12.23 -0.95
CA LEU A 14 -0.63 11.94 -2.24
C LEU A 14 -1.75 11.54 -3.20
N GLU A 15 -1.85 12.27 -4.32
CA GLU A 15 -2.82 12.02 -5.37
C GLU A 15 -2.09 11.87 -6.71
N ILE A 16 -2.41 10.81 -7.44
CA ILE A 16 -1.78 10.48 -8.70
C ILE A 16 -2.85 10.15 -9.73
N ARG A 17 -2.89 10.94 -10.80
CA ARG A 17 -3.70 10.63 -11.98
C ARG A 17 -2.91 9.77 -12.95
N ALA A 18 -3.29 8.51 -13.09
CA ALA A 18 -2.60 7.54 -13.97
C ALA A 18 -3.60 6.63 -14.67
N LYS A 19 -3.20 6.11 -15.84
CA LYS A 19 -3.87 4.99 -16.49
C LYS A 19 -3.01 3.76 -16.31
N LEU A 20 -3.57 2.66 -15.80
CA LEU A 20 -2.80 1.44 -15.64
C LEU A 20 -2.53 0.79 -17.01
N PRO A 21 -1.37 0.15 -17.20
CA PRO A 21 -1.11 -0.59 -18.41
C PRO A 21 -1.97 -1.85 -18.46
N GLU A 22 -2.20 -2.33 -19.68
CA GLU A 22 -2.85 -3.59 -19.97
C GLU A 22 -1.90 -4.46 -20.78
N GLY A 23 -1.81 -5.73 -20.41
CA GLY A 23 -0.85 -6.68 -20.96
C GLY A 23 -0.63 -7.83 -20.01
N ASP A 24 -0.45 -9.03 -20.56
CA ASP A 24 -0.19 -10.19 -19.74
C ASP A 24 1.12 -10.03 -18.97
N TRP A 25 1.11 -10.54 -17.74
CA TRP A 25 2.22 -10.51 -16.78
C TRP A 25 2.49 -9.15 -16.14
N LEU A 26 1.89 -8.05 -16.62
CA LEU A 26 2.12 -6.74 -16.02
C LEU A 26 1.54 -6.64 -14.60
N TRP A 27 2.33 -6.11 -13.67
CA TRP A 27 1.94 -5.75 -12.31
C TRP A 27 2.26 -4.27 -12.05
N PRO A 28 1.38 -3.34 -12.46
CA PRO A 28 1.56 -1.94 -12.13
C PRO A 28 1.40 -1.70 -10.63
N ALA A 29 2.30 -0.93 -10.05
CA ALA A 29 2.30 -0.56 -8.65
C ALA A 29 2.70 0.91 -8.45
N MET A 30 2.02 1.58 -7.53
CA MET A 30 2.45 2.87 -6.99
C MET A 30 2.45 2.75 -5.48
N TRP A 31 3.64 2.82 -4.90
CA TRP A 31 3.91 2.43 -3.52
C TRP A 31 4.92 3.36 -2.88
N MET A 32 5.07 3.26 -1.57
CA MET A 32 5.95 4.09 -0.77
C MET A 32 6.71 3.25 0.25
N MET A 33 8.01 3.52 0.36
CA MET A 33 8.89 2.90 1.36
C MET A 33 9.40 3.95 2.35
N PRO A 34 9.70 3.56 3.60
CA PRO A 34 10.35 4.44 4.55
C PRO A 34 11.66 4.97 3.96
N LYS A 35 11.87 6.28 4.09
CA LYS A 35 13.13 6.92 3.69
C LYS A 35 14.30 6.34 4.49
N ASP A 36 14.07 6.16 5.79
CA ASP A 36 15.03 5.62 6.75
C ASP A 36 14.39 4.42 7.48
N SER A 37 15.12 3.31 7.60
CA SER A 37 14.65 2.10 8.29
C SER A 37 14.75 2.22 9.83
N VAL A 38 14.06 3.20 10.41
CA VAL A 38 14.13 3.56 11.84
C VAL A 38 13.83 2.38 12.76
N TYR A 39 12.93 1.48 12.37
CA TYR A 39 12.54 0.30 13.15
C TYR A 39 13.24 -0.98 12.71
N GLY A 40 14.16 -0.91 11.75
CA GLY A 40 14.85 -2.05 11.14
C GLY A 40 14.33 -2.40 9.74
N GLY A 41 14.86 -3.47 9.16
CA GLY A 41 14.53 -3.92 7.81
C GLY A 41 13.05 -4.27 7.61
N TRP A 42 12.63 -4.40 6.35
CA TRP A 42 11.26 -4.75 6.00
C TRP A 42 10.78 -6.04 6.70
N PRO A 43 9.52 -6.11 7.19
CA PRO A 43 8.47 -5.10 7.15
C PRO A 43 8.45 -4.19 8.39
N ARG A 44 9.48 -4.21 9.26
CA ARG A 44 9.48 -3.47 10.53
C ARG A 44 9.30 -1.97 10.37
N SER A 45 9.84 -1.40 9.30
CA SER A 45 9.71 0.03 8.99
C SER A 45 8.56 0.37 8.03
N GLY A 46 7.72 -0.62 7.69
CA GLY A 46 6.51 -0.44 6.91
C GLY A 46 6.71 -0.39 5.39
N GLU A 47 5.61 -0.60 4.67
CA GLU A 47 5.43 -0.36 3.23
C GLU A 47 3.98 0.06 2.99
N ILE A 48 3.77 1.07 2.14
CA ILE A 48 2.43 1.56 1.80
C ILE A 48 2.22 1.39 0.30
N ASP A 49 1.45 0.38 -0.08
CA ASP A 49 1.00 0.15 -1.44
C ASP A 49 -0.27 0.96 -1.68
N MET A 50 -0.10 2.16 -2.23
CA MET A 50 -1.24 3.00 -2.59
C MET A 50 -2.10 2.34 -3.65
N ILE A 51 -1.49 1.70 -4.64
CA ILE A 51 -2.21 0.87 -5.59
C ILE A 51 -1.32 -0.21 -6.18
N GLU A 52 -1.85 -1.41 -6.27
CA GLU A 52 -1.36 -2.52 -7.08
C GLU A 52 -2.48 -3.01 -8.00
N GLY A 53 -2.14 -3.44 -9.20
CA GLY A 53 -3.09 -4.03 -10.14
C GLY A 53 -2.45 -5.12 -10.98
N ARG A 54 -3.23 -5.73 -11.86
CA ARG A 54 -2.75 -6.74 -12.81
C ARG A 54 -3.19 -6.37 -14.23
N GLY A 55 -2.29 -6.51 -15.20
CA GLY A 55 -2.56 -6.13 -16.59
C GLY A 55 -3.31 -7.17 -17.42
N ASN A 56 -3.56 -8.37 -16.88
CA ASN A 56 -4.19 -9.47 -17.62
C ASN A 56 -5.67 -9.18 -17.91
N ARG A 57 -6.07 -9.21 -19.20
CA ARG A 57 -7.47 -8.96 -19.58
C ARG A 57 -8.44 -10.03 -19.12
N GLN A 58 -8.00 -11.29 -19.10
CA GLN A 58 -8.84 -12.48 -18.90
C GLN A 58 -8.44 -13.29 -17.65
N LEU A 59 -7.85 -12.65 -16.65
CA LEU A 59 -7.57 -13.31 -15.37
C LEU A 59 -8.84 -13.32 -14.53
N ILE A 60 -9.60 -14.40 -14.61
CA ILE A 60 -10.88 -14.58 -13.92
C ILE A 60 -10.74 -15.58 -12.77
N GLN A 61 -11.19 -15.20 -11.58
CA GLN A 61 -11.34 -16.08 -10.43
C GLN A 61 -12.76 -15.94 -9.88
N ASN A 62 -13.46 -17.06 -9.68
CA ASN A 62 -14.84 -17.06 -9.18
C ASN A 62 -15.79 -16.13 -9.96
N ASN A 63 -15.69 -16.12 -11.30
CA ASN A 63 -16.43 -15.23 -12.21
C ASN A 63 -16.16 -13.73 -12.04
N VAL A 64 -15.09 -13.34 -11.32
CA VAL A 64 -14.64 -11.95 -11.16
C VAL A 64 -13.31 -11.77 -11.88
N ASN A 65 -13.18 -10.68 -12.64
CA ASN A 65 -11.91 -10.33 -13.27
C ASN A 65 -10.95 -9.74 -12.23
N ILE A 66 -9.95 -10.52 -11.83
CA ILE A 66 -8.89 -10.12 -10.88
C ILE A 66 -7.63 -9.60 -11.60
N GLY A 67 -7.77 -9.34 -12.90
CA GLY A 67 -6.81 -8.73 -13.80
C GLY A 67 -7.01 -7.21 -13.91
N VAL A 68 -7.21 -6.72 -15.14
CA VAL A 68 -7.35 -5.27 -15.43
C VAL A 68 -8.51 -4.59 -14.71
N GLU A 69 -9.51 -5.35 -14.28
CA GLU A 69 -10.66 -4.82 -13.57
C GLU A 69 -10.46 -4.74 -12.05
N HIS A 70 -9.33 -5.19 -11.52
CA HIS A 70 -9.06 -5.20 -10.08
C HIS A 70 -7.80 -4.40 -9.73
N VAL A 71 -7.92 -3.63 -8.66
CA VAL A 71 -6.80 -2.99 -7.98
C VAL A 71 -6.93 -3.16 -6.49
N GLY A 72 -5.81 -3.13 -5.78
CA GLY A 72 -5.77 -3.19 -4.32
C GLY A 72 -4.82 -2.17 -3.72
N SER A 73 -5.04 -1.86 -2.45
CA SER A 73 -4.09 -1.16 -1.60
C SER A 73 -3.73 -2.07 -0.44
N THR A 74 -2.46 -2.06 -0.06
CA THR A 74 -1.94 -2.91 1.00
C THR A 74 -1.01 -2.11 1.89
N LEU A 75 -1.00 -2.45 3.18
CA LEU A 75 -0.01 -1.99 4.13
C LEU A 75 0.78 -3.21 4.56
N HIS A 76 2.11 -3.17 4.52
CA HIS A 76 2.95 -4.21 5.13
C HIS A 76 3.56 -3.69 6.42
N TRP A 77 3.45 -4.48 7.49
CA TRP A 77 4.04 -4.18 8.78
C TRP A 77 4.18 -5.45 9.60
N GLY A 78 5.24 -5.55 10.38
CA GLY A 78 5.43 -6.71 11.25
C GLY A 78 6.82 -6.72 11.87
N PRO A 79 7.04 -7.53 12.92
CA PRO A 79 8.33 -7.63 13.58
C PRO A 79 9.36 -8.42 12.75
N ALA A 80 8.93 -9.17 11.73
CA ALA A 80 9.79 -9.91 10.81
C ALA A 80 9.05 -10.27 9.52
N TRP A 81 9.77 -10.65 8.47
CA TRP A 81 9.20 -11.02 7.16
C TRP A 81 8.19 -12.17 7.22
N ASN A 82 8.39 -13.11 8.14
CA ASN A 82 7.51 -14.27 8.32
C ASN A 82 6.33 -13.98 9.27
N VAL A 83 6.22 -12.75 9.77
CA VAL A 83 5.15 -12.27 10.66
C VAL A 83 4.62 -10.93 10.14
N ASP A 84 4.57 -10.80 8.82
CA ASP A 84 3.98 -9.65 8.15
C ASP A 84 2.46 -9.69 8.27
N ALA A 85 1.88 -8.61 8.77
CA ALA A 85 0.47 -8.49 9.13
C ALA A 85 -0.39 -7.88 8.01
N TRP A 86 0.12 -7.83 6.78
CA TRP A 86 -0.53 -7.22 5.62
C TRP A 86 -1.99 -7.62 5.39
N ALA A 87 -2.36 -8.85 5.77
CA ALA A 87 -3.73 -9.35 5.65
C ALA A 87 -4.75 -8.52 6.46
N HIS A 88 -4.31 -7.76 7.47
CA HIS A 88 -5.15 -6.87 8.28
C HIS A 88 -5.28 -5.46 7.70
N GLY A 89 -4.57 -5.15 6.61
CA GLY A 89 -4.50 -3.82 6.00
C GLY A 89 -4.47 -3.91 4.47
N THR A 90 -5.18 -4.89 3.91
CA THR A 90 -5.34 -5.07 2.48
C THR A 90 -6.79 -4.84 2.08
N TRP A 91 -7.00 -4.13 0.98
CA TRP A 91 -8.30 -3.84 0.42
C TRP A 91 -8.26 -3.90 -1.10
N GLY A 92 -9.39 -4.21 -1.73
CA GLY A 92 -9.46 -4.34 -3.18
C GLY A 92 -10.78 -3.87 -3.74
N LYS A 93 -10.76 -3.41 -4.99
CA LYS A 93 -11.95 -2.94 -5.69
C LYS A 93 -11.95 -3.34 -7.15
N ASN A 94 -13.08 -3.90 -7.57
CA ASN A 94 -13.36 -4.20 -8.96
C ASN A 94 -14.09 -3.05 -9.66
N ARG A 95 -13.77 -2.83 -10.93
CA ARG A 95 -14.48 -1.91 -11.82
C ARG A 95 -14.41 -2.40 -13.27
N SER A 96 -15.52 -2.30 -13.99
CA SER A 96 -15.58 -2.48 -15.45
C SER A 96 -15.65 -1.11 -16.15
N PRO A 97 -15.01 -0.91 -17.32
CA PRO A 97 -14.23 -1.87 -18.11
C PRO A 97 -12.76 -2.04 -17.66
N GLY A 98 -12.45 -1.64 -16.43
CA GLY A 98 -11.13 -1.79 -15.81
C GLY A 98 -10.30 -0.53 -15.79
N TYR A 99 -9.19 -0.59 -15.06
CA TYR A 99 -8.33 0.55 -14.73
C TYR A 99 -7.32 0.92 -15.82
N ALA A 100 -7.31 0.15 -16.91
CA ALA A 100 -6.54 0.44 -18.13
C ALA A 100 -7.35 1.19 -19.20
N SER A 101 -8.66 1.35 -18.98
CA SER A 101 -9.57 1.96 -19.96
C SER A 101 -9.45 3.48 -20.04
N ASP A 102 -9.18 4.14 -18.90
CA ASP A 102 -8.98 5.59 -18.81
C ASP A 102 -8.00 5.93 -17.67
N PHE A 103 -7.65 7.21 -17.55
CA PHE A 103 -6.95 7.72 -16.38
C PHE A 103 -7.89 7.74 -15.17
N HIS A 104 -7.36 7.24 -14.06
CA HIS A 104 -8.00 7.26 -12.76
C HIS A 104 -7.15 8.06 -11.78
N VAL A 105 -7.81 8.60 -10.76
CA VAL A 105 -7.17 9.32 -9.66
C VAL A 105 -7.02 8.38 -8.48
N TYR A 106 -5.78 8.00 -8.17
CA TYR A 106 -5.41 7.19 -7.02
C TYR A 106 -4.92 8.10 -5.91
N ARG A 107 -5.49 7.96 -4.73
CA ARG A 107 -5.21 8.87 -3.62
C ARG A 107 -5.05 8.11 -2.32
N VAL A 108 -4.00 8.45 -1.58
CA VAL A 108 -3.84 8.12 -0.17
C VAL A 108 -3.88 9.40 0.65
N GLU A 109 -4.76 9.43 1.64
CA GLU A 109 -4.76 10.40 2.73
C GLU A 109 -4.15 9.74 3.95
N TRP A 110 -3.06 10.31 4.45
CA TRP A 110 -2.31 9.76 5.56
C TRP A 110 -2.10 10.84 6.59
N THR A 111 -2.61 10.62 7.79
CA THR A 111 -2.49 11.55 8.91
C THR A 111 -1.75 10.87 10.05
N LYS A 112 -1.56 11.60 11.15
CA LYS A 112 -1.04 11.02 12.38
C LYS A 112 -2.01 10.02 13.04
N ASP A 113 -3.29 10.02 12.65
CA ASP A 113 -4.36 9.28 13.30
C ASP A 113 -4.99 8.20 12.40
N HIS A 114 -4.90 8.34 11.06
CA HIS A 114 -5.51 7.38 10.12
C HIS A 114 -4.83 7.37 8.75
N MET A 115 -5.17 6.34 7.97
CA MET A 115 -4.87 6.29 6.54
C MET A 115 -6.13 5.87 5.75
N ARG A 116 -6.36 6.50 4.60
CA ARG A 116 -7.49 6.21 3.71
C ARG A 116 -7.05 6.18 2.26
N PHE A 117 -7.50 5.16 1.53
CA PHE A 117 -7.22 4.93 0.12
C PHE A 117 -8.50 5.14 -0.69
N THR A 118 -8.38 5.86 -1.79
CA THR A 118 -9.50 6.18 -2.68
C THR A 118 -9.08 6.04 -4.14
N VAL A 119 -10.01 5.59 -4.98
CA VAL A 119 -9.89 5.60 -6.45
C VAL A 119 -11.08 6.34 -7.03
N ASP A 120 -10.81 7.41 -7.80
CA ASP A 120 -11.81 8.33 -8.34
C ASP A 120 -12.75 8.90 -7.27
N GLY A 121 -12.20 9.20 -6.09
CA GLY A 121 -12.94 9.74 -4.94
C GLY A 121 -13.75 8.71 -4.15
N GLU A 122 -13.84 7.47 -4.63
CA GLU A 122 -14.51 6.38 -3.90
C GLU A 122 -13.50 5.64 -3.00
N GLU A 123 -13.84 5.50 -1.71
CA GLU A 123 -13.02 4.78 -0.74
C GLU A 123 -12.91 3.29 -1.12
N ILE A 124 -11.68 2.77 -1.10
CA ILE A 124 -11.41 1.34 -1.25
C ILE A 124 -10.98 0.70 0.05
N GLY A 125 -10.39 1.48 0.97
CA GLY A 125 -9.92 1.00 2.25
C GLY A 125 -9.52 2.14 3.18
N SER A 126 -9.62 1.89 4.48
CA SER A 126 -9.14 2.82 5.50
C SER A 126 -8.74 2.08 6.77
N VAL A 127 -7.83 2.70 7.53
CA VAL A 127 -7.37 2.21 8.82
C VAL A 127 -7.30 3.36 9.82
N TYR A 128 -7.86 3.11 11.00
CA TYR A 128 -7.84 4.00 12.16
C TYR A 128 -7.26 3.18 13.33
N PRO A 129 -5.92 3.15 13.50
CA PRO A 129 -5.31 2.38 14.56
C PRO A 129 -5.84 2.81 15.93
N SER A 130 -6.16 1.84 16.78
CA SER A 130 -6.56 2.10 18.16
C SER A 130 -5.34 2.49 19.01
N ASP A 131 -5.51 2.58 20.34
CA ASP A 131 -4.40 2.82 21.26
C ASP A 131 -3.32 1.73 21.21
N SER A 132 -3.66 0.52 20.76
CA SER A 132 -2.68 -0.56 20.55
C SER A 132 -1.90 -0.44 19.23
N GLY A 133 -2.22 0.55 18.40
CA GLY A 133 -1.54 0.86 17.15
C GLY A 133 -1.60 -0.26 16.11
N PHE A 134 -0.68 -0.23 15.15
CA PHE A 134 -0.55 -1.30 14.16
C PHE A 134 -0.10 -2.63 14.78
N TYR A 135 0.57 -2.61 15.95
CA TYR A 135 0.88 -3.82 16.70
C TYR A 135 -0.37 -4.61 17.06
N GLY A 136 -1.36 -3.94 17.65
CA GLY A 136 -2.64 -4.57 17.97
C GLY A 136 -3.48 -4.87 16.74
N LEU A 137 -3.47 -3.99 15.72
CA LEU A 137 -4.19 -4.25 14.46
C LEU A 137 -3.71 -5.53 13.79
N GLY A 138 -2.40 -5.78 13.81
CA GLY A 138 -1.78 -6.97 13.25
C GLY A 138 -1.88 -8.23 14.13
N GLN A 139 -2.54 -8.13 15.29
CA GLN A 139 -2.69 -9.23 16.25
C GLN A 139 -1.35 -9.88 16.63
N LEU A 140 -0.33 -9.04 16.86
CA LEU A 140 1.06 -9.48 17.02
C LEU A 140 1.42 -9.91 18.46
N ASP A 141 0.43 -10.25 19.28
CA ASP A 141 0.66 -10.63 20.67
C ASP A 141 1.64 -11.81 20.80
N GLY A 142 2.59 -11.68 21.73
CA GLY A 142 3.68 -12.65 21.92
C GLY A 142 4.89 -12.45 21.01
N GLN A 143 4.87 -11.51 20.07
CA GLN A 143 6.04 -11.10 19.30
C GLN A 143 6.82 -9.97 20.00
N GLU A 144 8.05 -9.71 19.56
CA GLU A 144 8.74 -8.47 19.89
C GLU A 144 7.95 -7.28 19.32
N ASN A 145 7.75 -6.23 20.10
CA ASN A 145 7.15 -4.98 19.60
C ASN A 145 8.27 -3.97 19.24
N PRO A 146 8.65 -3.84 17.95
CA PRO A 146 9.72 -2.91 17.55
C PRO A 146 9.31 -1.44 17.66
N TRP A 147 8.03 -1.13 17.90
CA TRP A 147 7.48 0.21 17.86
C TRP A 147 7.22 0.81 19.25
N GLY A 148 7.49 0.09 20.34
CA GLY A 148 7.17 0.53 21.71
C GLY A 148 7.76 1.89 22.11
N GLY A 149 8.86 2.32 21.46
CA GLY A 149 9.49 3.63 21.67
C GLY A 149 9.15 4.69 20.60
N ALA A 150 8.22 4.41 19.69
CA ALA A 150 7.88 5.30 18.58
C ALA A 150 7.28 6.63 19.06
N SER A 151 7.63 7.72 18.38
CA SER A 151 7.10 9.06 18.68
C SER A 151 5.58 9.14 18.47
N ASN A 152 5.05 8.40 17.50
CA ASN A 152 3.63 8.17 17.32
C ASN A 152 3.38 6.66 17.28
N TYR A 153 3.28 6.06 18.47
CA TYR A 153 3.04 4.63 18.65
C TYR A 153 1.84 4.11 17.86
N LYS A 154 0.74 4.88 17.79
CA LYS A 154 -0.48 4.45 17.09
C LYS A 154 -0.24 4.22 15.61
N MET A 155 0.55 5.09 14.98
CA MET A 155 0.78 5.08 13.54
C MET A 155 2.08 4.38 13.14
N ALA A 156 2.97 4.05 14.08
CA ALA A 156 4.18 3.29 13.77
C ALA A 156 3.83 1.90 13.18
N PRO A 157 4.49 1.45 12.10
CA PRO A 157 5.71 2.03 11.52
C PRO A 157 5.51 3.19 10.55
N PHE A 158 4.26 3.50 10.18
CA PHE A 158 3.89 4.57 9.27
C PHE A 158 3.92 5.97 9.92
N ASP A 159 4.84 6.20 10.86
CA ASP A 159 5.07 7.50 11.50
C ASP A 159 6.39 8.18 11.08
N GLN A 160 7.07 7.60 10.10
CA GLN A 160 8.32 8.11 9.51
C GLN A 160 8.10 8.71 8.12
N GLN A 161 9.10 9.42 7.59
CA GLN A 161 9.04 9.89 6.20
C GLN A 161 9.12 8.73 5.23
N VAL A 162 8.39 8.83 4.12
CA VAL A 162 8.42 7.86 3.02
C VAL A 162 8.87 8.51 1.73
N ILE A 163 9.43 7.69 0.83
CA ILE A 163 9.74 8.03 -0.55
C ILE A 163 8.81 7.25 -1.48
N TYR A 164 8.42 7.89 -2.58
CA TYR A 164 7.47 7.35 -3.55
C TYR A 164 8.16 6.58 -4.68
N PHE A 165 7.54 5.46 -5.06
CA PHE A 165 7.93 4.58 -6.16
C PHE A 165 6.76 4.35 -7.12
N LYS A 166 7.10 4.32 -8.41
CA LYS A 166 6.17 3.98 -9.50
C LYS A 166 6.76 2.91 -10.40
N ASP A 167 6.01 1.83 -10.56
CA ASP A 167 6.23 0.81 -11.57
C ASP A 167 5.00 0.58 -12.43
N MET A 168 5.16 0.56 -13.75
CA MET A 168 4.08 0.31 -14.70
C MET A 168 4.45 -0.79 -15.70
N SER A 169 5.46 -1.62 -15.40
CA SER A 169 6.10 -2.45 -16.42
C SER A 169 6.55 -3.83 -15.99
N HIS A 170 6.56 -4.18 -14.70
CA HIS A 170 7.06 -5.50 -14.33
C HIS A 170 6.16 -6.65 -14.79
N GLY A 171 6.73 -7.53 -15.61
CA GLY A 171 6.41 -8.95 -15.65
C GLY A 171 7.24 -9.66 -14.60
N PHE A 172 6.60 -10.37 -13.64
CA PHE A 172 7.36 -11.22 -12.73
C PHE A 172 8.02 -12.35 -13.55
N VAL A 173 9.35 -12.32 -13.61
CA VAL A 173 10.13 -13.55 -13.63
C VAL A 173 10.43 -13.82 -12.15
N VAL A 174 9.75 -14.84 -11.61
CA VAL A 174 10.03 -15.41 -10.29
C VAL A 174 11.42 -16.05 -10.31
#